data_AF-A0A4Y4D4X6-F1
#
_entry.id   AF-A0A4Y4D4X6-F1
#
_cell.length_a   1.000
_cell.length_b   1.000
_cell.length_c   1.000
_cell.angle_alpha   90.00
_cell.angle_beta   90.00
_cell.angle_gamma   90.00
#
_symmetry.space_group_name_H-M   'P 1'
#
loop_
_entity.id
_entity.type
_entity.pdbx_description
1 polymer ?
#
loop_
_entity_poly.entity_id
_entity_poly.type
_entity_poly.pdbx_seq_one_letter_code
_entity_poly.pdbx_strand_id
1 'polypeptide(L)'
;MTTSTAIIILILLLAGNAFFVASEFAVVSARRDQLEPLAARGSSSAKYALKGIENVSTSLAATQLGITACSLLIGAVGEPAIAHLIEVPMEAVGVPEALLHPIALVIALLIVTFLHMILGEMVPKNIAIAVPSRVAQVLGPVLHGFVVVFRPTIWVMNETANHLVRWLFKVEPKNEVASAFTSDDVRGFVAESGREGLLDNDEIRLLTGALNFENKTAADVALPLAGMRTVPFDITVAGVEDLCAETGYSRFPVRDADERLMGYIHTKDVLGLPETAREQSIPPAIVRRFARVAPEDKLRKVTRTMQAKGAHFALVGQVARDSRTSDESVFIVALEDVLEELVGEVRDATSKPAEDGSQA
;
A
#
# COMPACT_ATOMS: atom_id res chain seq x y z
N MET A 1 -6.86 -22.84 -50.72
CA MET A 1 -7.63 -21.62 -50.34
C MET A 1 -7.70 -20.72 -51.55
N THR A 2 -8.82 -20.04 -51.79
CA THR A 2 -8.85 -18.98 -52.82
C THR A 2 -8.05 -17.77 -52.30
N THR A 3 -7.41 -17.02 -53.19
CA THR A 3 -6.59 -15.85 -52.85
C THR A 3 -7.38 -14.85 -51.99
N SER A 4 -8.66 -14.66 -52.30
CA SER A 4 -9.57 -13.80 -51.52
C SER A 4 -9.74 -14.26 -50.07
N THR A 5 -9.89 -15.56 -49.81
CA THR A 5 -9.98 -16.08 -48.45
C THR A 5 -8.66 -15.89 -47.69
N ALA A 6 -7.53 -16.06 -48.37
CA ALA A 6 -6.22 -15.86 -47.76
C ALA A 6 -5.97 -14.39 -47.36
N ILE A 7 -6.39 -13.44 -48.19
CA ILE A 7 -6.33 -12.01 -47.89
C ILE A 7 -7.23 -11.65 -46.70
N ILE A 8 -8.45 -12.19 -46.64
CA ILE A 8 -9.35 -11.96 -45.50
C ILE A 8 -8.71 -12.49 -44.20
N ILE A 9 -8.13 -13.69 -44.24
CA ILE A 9 -7.42 -14.26 -43.09
C ILE A 9 -6.22 -13.38 -42.70
N LEU A 10 -5.43 -12.91 -43.67
CA LEU A 10 -4.32 -11.99 -43.41
C LEU A 10 -4.78 -10.72 -42.70
N ILE A 11 -5.88 -10.10 -43.15
CA ILE A 11 -6.44 -8.89 -42.53
C ILE A 11 -6.91 -9.18 -41.09
N LEU A 12 -7.60 -10.30 -40.88
CA LEU A 12 -8.04 -10.70 -39.54
C LEU A 12 -6.86 -10.98 -38.61
N LEU A 13 -5.80 -11.62 -39.10
CA LEU A 13 -4.60 -11.87 -38.32
C LEU A 13 -3.85 -10.58 -37.99
N LEU A 14 -3.75 -9.63 -38.93
CA LEU A 14 -3.18 -8.30 -38.67
C LEU A 14 -3.97 -7.55 -37.59
N ALA A 15 -5.30 -7.57 -37.66
CA ALA A 15 -6.17 -6.98 -36.64
C ALA A 15 -6.03 -7.70 -35.28
N GLY A 16 -5.89 -9.02 -35.29
CA GLY A 16 -5.61 -9.83 -34.10
C GLY A 16 -4.27 -9.46 -33.46
N ASN A 17 -3.21 -9.35 -34.26
CA ASN A 17 -1.90 -8.92 -33.77
C ASN A 17 -1.97 -7.51 -33.17
N ALA A 18 -2.61 -6.58 -33.88
CA ALA A 18 -2.84 -5.22 -33.41
C ALA A 18 -3.58 -5.17 -32.07
N PHE A 19 -4.61 -6.02 -31.91
CA PHE A 19 -5.34 -6.16 -30.65
C PHE A 19 -4.42 -6.59 -29.50
N PHE A 20 -3.58 -7.62 -29.70
CA PHE A 20 -2.69 -8.10 -28.65
C PHE A 20 -1.59 -7.11 -28.31
N VAL A 21 -0.97 -6.46 -29.31
CA VAL A 21 0.04 -5.41 -29.10
C VAL A 21 -0.58 -4.22 -28.36
N ALA A 22 -1.75 -3.72 -28.78
CA ALA A 22 -2.41 -2.63 -28.07
C ALA A 22 -2.75 -3.02 -26.62
N SER A 23 -3.19 -4.25 -26.39
CA SER A 23 -3.53 -4.75 -25.06
C SER A 23 -2.31 -4.85 -24.15
N GLU A 24 -1.19 -5.36 -24.66
CA GLU A 24 0.09 -5.47 -23.94
C GLU A 24 0.57 -4.10 -23.45
N PHE A 25 0.71 -3.15 -24.38
CA PHE A 25 1.21 -1.82 -24.05
C PHE A 25 0.22 -1.03 -23.18
N ALA A 26 -1.09 -1.27 -23.34
CA ALA A 26 -2.10 -0.65 -22.49
C ALA A 26 -2.04 -1.21 -21.06
N VAL A 27 -1.85 -2.52 -20.86
CA VAL A 27 -1.71 -3.12 -19.51
C VAL A 27 -0.47 -2.60 -18.80
N VAL A 28 0.65 -2.45 -19.52
CA VAL A 28 1.91 -1.94 -18.95
C VAL A 28 1.84 -0.43 -18.66
N SER A 29 1.16 0.35 -19.49
CA SER A 29 1.16 1.81 -19.41
C SER A 29 -0.04 2.41 -18.68
N ALA A 30 -1.13 1.65 -18.51
CA ALA A 30 -2.33 2.14 -17.83
C ALA A 30 -2.09 2.26 -16.33
N ARG A 31 -2.61 3.34 -15.76
CA ARG A 31 -2.43 3.63 -14.34
C ARG A 31 -3.69 3.30 -13.54
N ARG A 32 -3.50 2.66 -12.39
CA ARG A 32 -4.59 2.23 -11.49
C ARG A 32 -5.43 3.41 -10.98
N ASP A 33 -4.79 4.53 -10.63
CA ASP A 33 -5.42 5.77 -10.12
C ASP A 33 -6.52 6.31 -11.06
N GLN A 34 -6.40 6.06 -12.36
CA GLN A 34 -7.39 6.47 -13.35
C GLN A 34 -8.55 5.46 -13.50
N LEU A 35 -8.29 4.18 -13.24
CA LEU A 35 -9.24 3.08 -13.49
C LEU A 35 -10.06 2.73 -12.24
N GLU A 36 -9.48 2.80 -11.05
CA GLU A 36 -10.16 2.51 -9.79
C GLU A 36 -11.42 3.36 -9.57
N PRO A 37 -11.41 4.70 -9.80
CA PRO A 37 -12.62 5.50 -9.65
C PRO A 37 -13.72 5.12 -10.65
N LEU A 38 -13.37 4.63 -11.84
CA LEU A 38 -14.33 4.16 -12.83
C LEU A 38 -14.92 2.80 -12.45
N ALA A 39 -14.08 1.90 -11.93
CA ALA A 39 -14.50 0.58 -11.43
C ALA A 39 -15.43 0.72 -10.21
N ALA A 40 -15.10 1.63 -9.28
CA ALA A 40 -15.91 1.95 -8.10
C ALA A 40 -17.29 2.53 -8.48
N ARG A 41 -17.37 3.29 -9.57
CA ARG A 41 -18.63 3.79 -10.16
C ARG A 41 -19.43 2.72 -10.93
N GLY A 42 -18.98 1.46 -10.91
CA GLY A 42 -19.70 0.33 -11.49
C GLY A 42 -19.29 -0.05 -12.91
N SER A 43 -18.28 0.57 -13.51
CA SER A 43 -17.84 0.23 -14.87
C SER A 43 -17.20 -1.17 -14.94
N SER A 44 -17.86 -2.09 -15.63
CA SER A 44 -17.35 -3.46 -15.83
C SER A 44 -16.06 -3.48 -16.66
N SER A 45 -15.92 -2.60 -17.66
CA SER A 45 -14.70 -2.50 -18.46
C SER A 45 -13.49 -2.05 -17.62
N ALA A 46 -13.69 -1.08 -16.72
CA ALA A 46 -12.64 -0.65 -15.79
C ALA A 46 -12.24 -1.77 -14.82
N LYS A 47 -13.19 -2.59 -14.35
CA LYS A 47 -12.90 -3.76 -13.51
C LYS A 47 -12.03 -4.80 -14.23
N TYR A 48 -12.31 -5.09 -15.52
CA TYR A 48 -11.48 -6.02 -16.29
C TYR A 48 -10.10 -5.45 -16.61
N ALA A 49 -10.01 -4.16 -16.92
CA ALA A 49 -8.73 -3.47 -17.09
C ALA A 49 -7.88 -3.55 -15.82
N LEU A 50 -8.49 -3.30 -14.64
CA LEU A 50 -7.81 -3.36 -13.36
C LEU A 50 -7.29 -4.77 -13.04
N LYS A 51 -8.09 -5.82 -13.32
CA LYS A 51 -7.65 -7.22 -13.19
C LYS A 51 -6.42 -7.56 -14.05
N GLY A 52 -6.34 -6.98 -15.25
CA GLY A 52 -5.19 -7.15 -16.14
C GLY A 52 -3.92 -6.49 -15.59
N ILE A 53 -4.06 -5.30 -15.02
CA ILE A 53 -2.95 -4.56 -14.37
C ILE A 53 -2.56 -5.22 -13.02
N GLU A 54 -3.49 -5.85 -12.32
CA GLU A 54 -3.20 -6.63 -11.12
C GLU A 54 -2.36 -7.87 -11.42
N ASN A 55 -2.65 -8.55 -12.53
CA ASN A 55 -2.01 -9.80 -12.91
C ASN A 55 -1.13 -9.61 -14.16
N VAL A 56 -0.26 -8.59 -14.16
CA VAL A 56 0.54 -8.19 -15.32
C VAL A 56 1.25 -9.38 -15.96
N SER A 57 1.91 -10.25 -15.18
CA SER A 57 2.62 -11.42 -15.73
C SER A 57 1.71 -12.37 -16.50
N THR A 58 0.48 -12.57 -16.04
CA THR A 58 -0.50 -13.42 -16.74
C THR A 58 -1.02 -12.74 -17.99
N SER A 59 -1.31 -11.44 -17.91
CA SER A 59 -1.75 -10.64 -19.06
C SER A 59 -0.68 -10.56 -20.14
N LEU A 60 0.59 -10.35 -19.76
CA LEU A 60 1.73 -10.32 -20.68
C LEU A 60 1.96 -11.69 -21.35
N ALA A 61 1.89 -12.79 -20.60
CA ALA A 61 1.99 -14.12 -21.18
C ALA A 61 0.87 -14.39 -22.20
N ALA A 62 -0.35 -13.94 -21.91
CA ALA A 62 -1.49 -14.06 -22.81
C ALA A 62 -1.32 -13.23 -24.10
N THR A 63 -0.90 -11.97 -23.99
CA THR A 63 -0.66 -11.12 -25.16
C THR A 63 0.52 -11.65 -25.98
N GLN A 64 1.59 -12.13 -25.36
CA GLN A 64 2.74 -12.71 -26.05
C GLN A 64 2.35 -13.97 -26.84
N LEU A 65 1.51 -14.84 -26.26
CA LEU A 65 0.98 -16.01 -26.95
C LEU A 65 0.19 -15.59 -28.20
N GLY A 66 -0.69 -14.59 -28.06
CA GLY A 66 -1.49 -14.04 -29.15
C GLY A 66 -0.64 -13.42 -30.26
N ILE A 67 0.31 -12.55 -29.91
CA ILE A 67 1.24 -11.91 -30.87
C ILE A 67 2.03 -12.96 -31.63
N THR A 68 2.56 -13.96 -30.94
CA THR A 68 3.35 -15.04 -31.55
C THR A 68 2.50 -15.85 -32.51
N ALA A 69 1.30 -16.27 -32.10
CA ALA A 69 0.39 -17.03 -32.96
C ALA A 69 -0.01 -16.23 -34.21
N CYS A 70 -0.41 -14.96 -34.04
CA CYS A 70 -0.76 -14.10 -35.17
C CYS A 70 0.43 -13.88 -36.11
N SER A 71 1.61 -13.57 -35.58
CA SER A 71 2.81 -13.28 -36.40
C SER A 71 3.25 -14.50 -37.21
N LEU A 72 3.26 -15.69 -36.61
CA LEU A 72 3.57 -16.94 -37.33
C LEU A 72 2.55 -17.25 -38.43
N LEU A 73 1.26 -17.07 -38.13
CA LEU A 73 0.20 -17.32 -39.11
C LEU A 73 0.19 -16.28 -40.24
N ILE A 74 0.57 -15.03 -39.95
CA ILE A 74 0.74 -13.98 -40.96
C ILE A 74 1.85 -14.35 -41.94
N GLY A 75 3.00 -14.82 -41.46
CA GLY A 75 4.06 -15.33 -42.35
C GLY A 75 3.57 -16.51 -43.18
N ALA A 76 2.98 -17.51 -42.52
CA ALA A 76 2.56 -18.76 -43.17
C ALA A 76 1.43 -18.58 -44.21
N VAL A 77 0.50 -17.64 -43.99
CA VAL A 77 -0.68 -17.44 -44.87
C VAL A 77 -0.53 -16.19 -45.73
N GLY A 78 0.07 -15.13 -45.21
CA GLY A 78 0.19 -13.83 -45.87
C GLY A 78 1.20 -13.84 -47.00
N GLU A 79 2.37 -14.44 -46.80
CA GLU A 79 3.41 -14.46 -47.84
C GLU A 79 2.93 -15.20 -49.10
N PRO A 80 2.36 -16.43 -49.04
CA PRO A 80 1.89 -17.11 -50.24
C PRO A 80 0.71 -16.39 -50.92
N ALA A 81 -0.17 -15.75 -50.13
CA ALA A 81 -1.33 -15.04 -50.64
C ALA A 81 -0.94 -13.80 -51.47
N ILE A 82 0.02 -13.02 -50.97
CA ILE A 82 0.50 -11.81 -51.64
C ILE A 82 1.44 -12.18 -52.79
N ALA A 83 2.29 -13.20 -52.63
CA ALA A 83 3.16 -13.68 -53.70
C ALA A 83 2.33 -14.08 -54.93
N HIS A 84 1.30 -14.90 -54.75
CA HIS A 84 0.45 -15.33 -55.88
C HIS A 84 -0.29 -14.17 -56.57
N LEU A 85 -0.62 -13.10 -55.82
CA LEU A 85 -1.22 -11.89 -56.39
C LEU A 85 -0.21 -11.07 -57.22
N ILE A 86 1.09 -11.13 -56.87
CA ILE A 86 2.19 -10.47 -57.57
C ILE A 86 2.64 -11.29 -58.79
N GLU A 87 2.56 -12.61 -58.74
CA GLU A 87 2.92 -13.51 -59.86
C GLU A 87 2.14 -13.16 -61.14
N VAL A 88 0.81 -12.95 -61.03
CA VAL A 88 -0.08 -12.66 -62.18
C VAL A 88 0.37 -11.43 -63.01
N PRO A 89 0.62 -10.24 -62.43
CA PRO A 89 1.12 -9.11 -63.20
C PRO A 89 2.58 -9.30 -63.67
N MET A 90 3.41 -10.06 -62.95
CA MET A 90 4.80 -10.32 -63.38
C MET A 90 4.87 -11.25 -64.60
N GLU A 91 3.98 -12.25 -64.68
CA GLU A 91 3.79 -13.08 -65.88
C GLU A 91 3.40 -12.21 -67.08
N ALA A 92 2.49 -11.26 -66.89
CA ALA A 92 2.02 -10.36 -67.95
C ALA A 92 3.13 -9.43 -68.49
N VAL A 93 4.17 -9.14 -67.71
CA VAL A 93 5.33 -8.31 -68.09
C VAL A 93 6.47 -9.15 -68.70
N GLY A 94 6.32 -10.49 -68.75
CA GLY A 94 7.27 -11.39 -69.42
C GLY A 94 8.49 -11.77 -68.58
N VAL A 95 8.35 -11.77 -67.25
CA VAL A 95 9.42 -12.22 -66.34
C VAL A 95 9.68 -13.72 -66.56
N PRO A 96 10.95 -14.19 -66.64
CA PRO A 96 11.26 -15.61 -66.79
C PRO A 96 10.68 -16.45 -65.64
N GLU A 97 10.07 -17.60 -65.95
CA GLU A 97 9.41 -18.50 -64.97
C GLU A 97 10.32 -18.86 -63.78
N ALA A 98 11.62 -19.04 -64.03
CA ALA A 98 12.60 -19.38 -62.98
C ALA A 98 12.81 -18.27 -61.93
N LEU A 99 12.55 -17.00 -62.29
CA LEU A 99 12.72 -15.85 -61.39
C LEU A 99 11.39 -15.32 -60.84
N LEU A 100 10.27 -15.78 -61.40
CA LEU A 100 8.95 -15.28 -61.10
C LEU A 100 8.57 -15.48 -59.63
N HIS A 101 8.65 -16.72 -59.15
CA HIS A 101 8.33 -17.04 -57.77
C HIS A 101 9.31 -16.43 -56.75
N PRO A 102 10.65 -16.50 -56.93
CA PRO A 102 11.59 -15.84 -56.01
C PRO A 102 11.38 -14.33 -55.90
N ILE A 103 11.14 -13.62 -57.01
CA ILE A 103 10.93 -12.17 -56.97
C ILE A 103 9.59 -11.84 -56.30
N ALA A 104 8.51 -12.55 -56.67
CA ALA A 104 7.20 -12.37 -56.06
C ALA A 104 7.23 -12.63 -54.55
N LEU A 105 7.96 -13.65 -54.11
CA LEU A 105 8.15 -13.98 -52.70
C LEU A 105 8.89 -12.86 -51.95
N VAL A 106 9.99 -12.33 -52.49
CA VAL A 106 10.73 -11.24 -51.85
C VAL A 106 9.87 -9.98 -51.73
N ILE A 107 9.13 -9.62 -52.78
CA ILE A 107 8.24 -8.46 -52.76
C ILE A 107 7.08 -8.69 -51.77
N ALA A 108 6.48 -9.89 -51.77
CA ALA A 108 5.43 -10.26 -50.84
C ALA A 108 5.90 -10.18 -49.38
N LEU A 109 7.09 -10.72 -49.08
CA LEU A 109 7.70 -10.65 -47.77
C LEU A 109 7.87 -9.19 -47.34
N LEU A 110 8.46 -8.33 -48.19
CA LEU A 110 8.62 -6.91 -47.88
C LEU A 110 7.29 -6.21 -47.58
N ILE A 111 6.25 -6.47 -48.39
CA ILE A 111 4.91 -5.88 -48.21
C ILE A 111 4.27 -6.39 -46.92
N VAL A 112 4.27 -7.70 -46.69
CA VAL A 112 3.66 -8.32 -45.51
C VAL A 112 4.37 -7.87 -44.25
N THR A 113 5.71 -7.87 -44.22
CA THR A 113 6.50 -7.38 -43.09
C THR A 113 6.24 -5.90 -42.85
N PHE A 114 6.16 -5.06 -43.88
CA PHE A 114 5.87 -3.64 -43.72
C PHE A 114 4.47 -3.40 -43.15
N LEU A 115 3.44 -4.09 -43.69
CA LEU A 115 2.07 -3.98 -43.19
C LEU A 115 1.93 -4.52 -41.77
N HIS A 116 2.56 -5.64 -41.45
CA HIS A 116 2.59 -6.21 -40.10
C HIS A 116 3.28 -5.27 -39.11
N MET A 117 4.45 -4.74 -39.45
CA MET A 117 5.18 -3.84 -38.57
C MET A 117 4.42 -2.53 -38.33
N ILE A 118 3.80 -1.93 -39.36
CA ILE A 118 3.07 -0.67 -39.19
C ILE A 118 1.70 -0.89 -38.55
N LEU A 119 0.85 -1.71 -39.17
CA LEU A 119 -0.55 -1.85 -38.77
C LEU A 119 -0.72 -2.85 -37.62
N GLY A 120 0.10 -3.90 -37.59
CA GLY A 120 0.06 -4.92 -36.56
C GLY A 120 0.80 -4.52 -35.29
N GLU A 121 1.82 -3.65 -35.37
CA GLU A 121 2.65 -3.33 -34.21
C GLU A 121 2.75 -1.82 -33.90
N MET A 122 3.33 -1.01 -34.78
CA MET A 122 3.68 0.39 -34.46
C MET A 122 2.45 1.26 -34.18
N VAL A 123 1.42 1.21 -35.03
CA VAL A 123 0.22 2.02 -34.86
C VAL A 123 -0.54 1.63 -33.57
N PRO A 124 -0.86 0.35 -33.32
CA PRO A 124 -1.52 -0.07 -32.08
C PRO A 124 -0.72 0.26 -30.82
N LYS A 125 0.60 0.06 -30.86
CA LYS A 125 1.53 0.41 -29.78
C LYS A 125 1.48 1.91 -29.47
N ASN A 126 1.60 2.76 -30.49
CA ASN A 126 1.58 4.21 -30.29
C ASN A 126 0.24 4.70 -29.73
N ILE A 127 -0.87 4.11 -30.15
CA ILE A 127 -2.21 4.42 -29.60
C ILE A 127 -2.29 3.98 -28.13
N ALA A 128 -1.83 2.77 -27.80
CA ALA A 128 -1.82 2.25 -26.44
C ALA A 128 -0.96 3.09 -25.49
N ILE A 129 0.17 3.64 -25.96
CA ILE A 129 1.01 4.56 -25.17
C ILE A 129 0.34 5.93 -25.01
N ALA A 130 -0.32 6.44 -26.05
CA ALA A 130 -0.94 7.76 -26.02
C ALA A 130 -2.20 7.81 -25.12
N VAL A 131 -3.03 6.76 -25.12
CA VAL A 131 -4.30 6.72 -24.38
C VAL A 131 -4.52 5.38 -23.65
N PRO A 132 -3.60 4.98 -22.75
CA PRO A 132 -3.53 3.61 -22.21
C PRO A 132 -4.79 3.21 -21.45
N SER A 133 -5.28 4.05 -20.55
CA SER A 133 -6.45 3.75 -19.71
C SER A 133 -7.73 3.54 -20.52
N ARG A 134 -7.88 4.22 -21.66
CA ARG A 134 -9.02 4.02 -22.56
C ARG A 134 -8.88 2.71 -23.33
N VAL A 135 -7.69 2.44 -23.87
CA VAL A 135 -7.40 1.19 -24.59
C VAL A 135 -7.56 -0.02 -23.68
N ALA A 136 -7.04 0.03 -22.45
CA ALA A 136 -7.18 -1.03 -21.46
C ALA A 136 -8.65 -1.30 -21.11
N GLN A 137 -9.51 -0.28 -21.02
CA GLN A 137 -10.94 -0.47 -20.79
C GLN A 137 -11.64 -1.13 -21.98
N VAL A 138 -11.31 -0.73 -23.21
CA VAL A 138 -11.95 -1.28 -24.40
C VAL A 138 -11.51 -2.73 -24.66
N LEU A 139 -10.20 -3.00 -24.55
CA LEU A 139 -9.63 -4.30 -24.89
C LEU A 139 -9.60 -5.28 -23.71
N GLY A 140 -9.58 -4.77 -22.48
CA GLY A 140 -9.47 -5.56 -21.24
C GLY A 140 -10.49 -6.68 -21.09
N PRO A 141 -11.80 -6.47 -21.35
CA PRO A 141 -12.79 -7.54 -21.29
C PRO A 141 -12.52 -8.68 -22.27
N VAL A 142 -12.11 -8.36 -23.50
CA VAL A 142 -11.81 -9.35 -24.54
C VAL A 142 -10.53 -10.11 -24.19
N LEU A 143 -9.49 -9.40 -23.73
CA LEU A 143 -8.26 -10.01 -23.25
C LEU A 143 -8.53 -10.94 -22.06
N HIS A 144 -9.38 -10.53 -21.13
CA HIS A 144 -9.76 -11.38 -20.01
C HIS A 144 -10.43 -12.68 -20.46
N GLY A 145 -11.33 -12.61 -21.45
CA GLY A 145 -11.89 -13.80 -22.09
C GLY A 145 -10.83 -14.72 -22.66
N PHE A 146 -9.85 -14.16 -23.39
CA PHE A 146 -8.71 -14.92 -23.93
C PHE A 146 -7.87 -15.57 -22.82
N VAL A 147 -7.56 -14.85 -21.74
CA VAL A 147 -6.85 -15.37 -20.56
C VAL A 147 -7.59 -16.55 -19.94
N VAL A 148 -8.92 -16.48 -19.82
CA VAL A 148 -9.72 -17.56 -19.25
C VAL A 148 -9.68 -18.81 -20.14
N VAL A 149 -9.79 -18.65 -21.46
CA VAL A 149 -9.75 -19.76 -22.43
C VAL A 149 -8.37 -20.43 -22.47
N PHE A 150 -7.29 -19.63 -22.54
CA PHE A 150 -5.92 -20.12 -22.66
C PHE A 150 -5.20 -20.27 -21.31
N ARG A 151 -5.94 -20.17 -20.20
CA ARG A 151 -5.40 -20.31 -18.84
C ARG A 151 -4.48 -21.51 -18.64
N PRO A 152 -4.80 -22.75 -19.09
CA PRO A 152 -3.89 -23.88 -18.89
C PRO A 152 -2.55 -23.69 -19.61
N THR A 153 -2.57 -23.20 -20.85
CA THR A 153 -1.36 -22.92 -21.63
C THR A 153 -0.51 -21.82 -20.99
N ILE A 154 -1.15 -20.71 -20.58
CA ILE A 154 -0.49 -19.59 -19.92
C ILE A 154 0.13 -20.05 -18.59
N TRP A 155 -0.57 -20.87 -17.82
CA TRP A 155 -0.05 -21.41 -16.57
C TRP A 155 1.20 -22.26 -16.78
N VAL A 156 1.19 -23.16 -17.77
CA VAL A 156 2.38 -23.98 -18.12
C VAL A 156 3.56 -23.09 -18.51
N MET A 157 3.34 -22.06 -19.34
CA MET A 157 4.39 -21.13 -19.76
C MET A 157 4.98 -20.37 -18.56
N ASN A 158 4.12 -19.81 -17.70
CA ASN A 158 4.56 -19.04 -16.53
C ASN A 158 5.30 -19.91 -15.52
N GLU A 159 4.80 -21.11 -15.23
CA GLU A 159 5.46 -21.99 -14.26
C GLU A 159 6.81 -22.49 -14.79
N THR A 160 6.89 -22.81 -16.08
CA THR A 160 8.16 -23.17 -16.74
C THR A 160 9.17 -22.02 -16.66
N ALA A 161 8.74 -20.78 -16.97
CA ALA A 161 9.60 -19.60 -16.89
C ALA A 161 10.06 -19.33 -15.44
N ASN A 162 9.14 -19.38 -14.48
CA ASN A 162 9.45 -19.17 -13.06
C ASN A 162 10.41 -20.23 -12.51
N HIS A 163 10.20 -21.50 -12.84
CA HIS A 163 11.13 -22.57 -12.47
C HIS A 163 12.51 -22.37 -13.08
N LEU A 164 12.58 -22.00 -14.36
CA LEU A 164 13.85 -21.79 -15.05
C LEU A 164 14.62 -20.62 -14.42
N VAL A 165 13.93 -19.50 -14.10
CA VAL A 165 14.53 -18.34 -13.43
C VAL A 165 15.03 -18.71 -12.04
N ARG A 166 14.22 -19.41 -11.23
CA ARG A 166 14.62 -19.87 -9.89
C ARG A 166 15.81 -20.83 -9.95
N TRP A 167 15.80 -21.76 -10.90
CA TRP A 167 16.82 -22.80 -10.98
C TRP A 167 18.15 -22.29 -11.56
N LEU A 168 18.12 -21.52 -12.65
CA LEU A 168 19.33 -21.02 -13.30
C LEU A 168 19.91 -19.79 -12.60
N PHE A 169 19.06 -18.86 -12.18
CA PHE A 169 19.49 -17.54 -11.72
C PHE A 169 19.30 -17.32 -10.22
N LYS A 170 18.62 -18.24 -9.52
CA LYS A 170 18.31 -18.12 -8.08
C LYS A 170 17.60 -16.81 -7.71
N VAL A 171 16.87 -16.23 -8.65
CA VAL A 171 16.05 -15.02 -8.46
C VAL A 171 14.62 -15.44 -8.16
N GLU A 172 14.00 -14.80 -7.17
CA GLU A 172 12.61 -15.02 -6.82
C GLU A 172 11.69 -14.19 -7.75
N PRO A 173 10.88 -14.83 -8.62
CA PRO A 173 10.02 -14.11 -9.55
C PRO A 173 8.92 -13.36 -8.79
N LYS A 174 8.81 -12.05 -9.01
CA LYS A 174 7.70 -11.25 -8.49
C LYS A 174 6.55 -11.26 -9.51
N ASN A 175 5.39 -11.77 -9.11
CA ASN A 175 4.22 -11.88 -9.98
C ASN A 175 3.36 -10.61 -10.05
N GLU A 176 3.68 -9.59 -9.25
CA GLU A 176 2.83 -8.41 -9.06
C GLU A 176 3.67 -7.13 -9.08
N VAL A 177 3.20 -6.13 -9.84
CA VAL A 177 3.62 -4.74 -9.62
C VAL A 177 2.89 -4.28 -8.36
N ALA A 178 3.58 -4.40 -7.21
CA ALA A 178 3.13 -3.81 -5.96
C ALA A 178 2.99 -2.29 -6.17
N SER A 179 1.75 -1.83 -6.35
CA SER A 179 1.41 -0.42 -6.55
C SER A 179 0.77 0.20 -5.30
N ALA A 180 0.76 -0.52 -4.18
CA ALA A 180 0.46 0.07 -2.89
C ALA A 180 1.74 0.72 -2.38
N PHE A 181 1.75 2.04 -2.26
CA PHE A 181 2.80 2.72 -1.51
C PHE A 181 2.77 2.18 -0.10
N THR A 182 3.90 1.63 0.32
CA THR A 182 4.09 1.18 1.68
C THR A 182 4.22 2.41 2.60
N SER A 183 4.02 2.22 3.89
CA SER A 183 4.30 3.26 4.89
C SER A 183 5.74 3.80 4.80
N ASP A 184 6.67 3.00 4.29
CA ASP A 184 8.07 3.38 4.12
C ASP A 184 8.27 4.26 2.88
N ASP A 185 7.54 4.00 1.80
CA ASP A 185 7.51 4.88 0.62
C ASP A 185 6.94 6.27 0.98
N VAL A 186 5.86 6.30 1.77
CA VAL A 186 5.27 7.56 2.27
C VAL A 186 6.25 8.31 3.17
N ARG A 187 6.99 7.60 4.04
CA ARG A 187 8.09 8.21 4.83
C ARG A 187 9.17 8.82 3.94
N GLY A 188 9.52 8.15 2.83
CA GLY A 188 10.43 8.68 1.82
C GLY A 188 9.96 10.00 1.22
N PHE A 189 8.66 10.10 0.87
CA PHE A 189 8.07 11.33 0.33
C PHE A 189 8.10 12.49 1.33
N VAL A 190 7.79 12.23 2.61
CA VAL A 190 7.85 13.26 3.67
C VAL A 190 9.27 13.77 3.84
N ALA A 191 10.27 12.88 3.87
CA ALA A 191 11.68 13.26 4.00
C ALA A 191 12.19 14.07 2.81
N GLU A 192 11.78 13.73 1.58
CA GLU A 192 12.13 14.52 0.38
C GLU A 192 11.46 15.89 0.39
N SER A 193 10.17 15.95 0.72
CA SER A 193 9.41 17.20 0.76
C SER A 193 9.98 18.17 1.81
N GLY A 194 10.50 17.65 2.93
CA GLY A 194 11.24 18.43 3.91
C GLY A 194 12.58 18.98 3.41
N ARG A 195 13.34 18.20 2.62
CA ARG A 195 14.60 18.67 2.00
C ARG A 195 14.36 19.79 0.99
N GLU A 196 13.28 19.68 0.22
CA GLU A 196 12.86 20.68 -0.77
C GLU A 196 12.17 21.90 -0.14
N GLY A 197 12.01 21.93 1.19
CA GLY A 197 11.42 23.05 1.91
C GLY A 197 9.92 23.23 1.66
N LEU A 198 9.23 22.19 1.17
CA LEU A 198 7.79 22.18 0.92
C LEU A 198 6.99 21.88 2.20
N LEU A 199 7.63 21.33 3.22
CA LEU A 199 7.07 21.07 4.54
C LEU A 199 7.93 21.73 5.60
N ASP A 200 7.29 22.32 6.60
CA ASP A 200 7.98 22.81 7.78
C ASP A 200 8.32 21.67 8.77
N ASN A 201 9.13 21.97 9.79
CA ASN A 201 9.57 20.97 10.76
C ASN A 201 8.42 20.41 11.61
N ASP A 202 7.34 21.16 11.81
CA ASP A 202 6.19 20.72 12.59
C ASP A 202 5.32 19.78 11.75
N GLU A 203 5.11 20.08 10.46
CA GLU A 203 4.45 19.22 9.49
C GLU A 203 5.18 17.89 9.30
N ILE A 204 6.52 17.93 9.16
CA ILE A 204 7.35 16.72 9.08
C ILE A 204 7.19 15.87 10.34
N ARG A 205 7.22 16.49 11.52
CA ARG A 205 7.07 15.80 12.80
C ARG A 205 5.69 15.14 12.92
N LEU A 206 4.62 15.87 12.59
CA LEU A 206 3.25 15.38 12.63
C LEU A 206 3.02 14.20 11.67
N LEU A 207 3.49 14.31 10.43
CA LEU A 207 3.36 13.25 9.43
C LEU A 207 4.16 12.00 9.83
N THR A 208 5.37 12.20 10.35
CA THR A 208 6.21 11.10 10.83
C THR A 208 5.61 10.43 12.07
N GLY A 209 5.08 11.21 13.01
CA GLY A 209 4.36 10.73 14.19
C GLY A 209 3.14 9.90 13.81
N ALA A 210 2.29 10.41 12.91
CA ALA A 210 1.13 9.69 12.40
C ALA A 210 1.47 8.33 11.76
N LEU A 211 2.54 8.27 10.96
CA LEU A 211 3.01 7.02 10.32
C LEU A 211 3.58 6.03 11.35
N ASN A 212 4.29 6.52 12.39
CA ASN A 212 4.85 5.68 13.44
C ASN A 212 3.77 5.18 14.40
N PHE A 213 2.76 5.99 14.70
CA PHE A 213 1.65 5.67 15.60
C PHE A 213 0.85 4.44 15.16
N GLU A 214 0.73 4.21 13.85
CA GLU A 214 0.08 3.00 13.31
C GLU A 214 0.84 1.70 13.67
N ASN A 215 2.16 1.81 13.83
CA ASN A 215 3.03 0.67 14.09
C ASN A 215 3.28 0.42 15.58
N LYS A 216 3.20 1.45 16.43
CA LYS A 216 3.41 1.35 17.87
C LYS A 216 2.28 0.63 18.63
N THR A 217 2.66 0.05 19.76
CA THR A 217 1.86 -0.75 20.67
C THR A 217 1.88 -0.16 22.08
N ALA A 218 1.00 -0.62 22.95
CA ALA A 218 0.97 -0.21 24.35
C ALA A 218 2.32 -0.44 25.06
N ALA A 219 3.05 -1.50 24.70
CA ALA A 219 4.36 -1.80 25.25
C ALA A 219 5.42 -0.74 24.91
N ASP A 220 5.31 -0.08 23.75
CA ASP A 220 6.30 0.91 23.30
C ASP A 220 6.25 2.22 24.09
N VAL A 221 5.12 2.50 24.75
CA VAL A 221 4.86 3.71 25.56
C VAL A 221 4.53 3.37 27.02
N ALA A 222 4.81 2.14 27.43
CA ALA A 222 4.54 1.64 28.76
C ALA A 222 5.57 2.16 29.77
N LEU A 223 5.11 2.83 30.82
CA LEU A 223 5.93 3.31 31.93
C LEU A 223 5.89 2.31 33.10
N PRO A 224 7.05 1.90 33.65
CA PRO A 224 7.10 1.04 34.82
C PRO A 224 6.61 1.81 36.06
N LEU A 225 5.72 1.19 36.85
CA LEU A 225 5.16 1.80 38.06
C LEU A 225 6.26 2.18 39.08
N ALA A 226 7.36 1.42 39.13
CA ALA A 226 8.51 1.69 39.99
C ALA A 226 9.15 3.08 39.75
N GLY A 227 9.02 3.62 38.54
CA GLY A 227 9.50 4.96 38.20
C GLY A 227 8.48 6.08 38.44
N MET A 228 7.25 5.74 38.87
CA MET A 228 6.16 6.69 39.02
C MET A 228 5.97 7.10 40.49
N ARG A 229 5.65 8.39 40.70
CA ARG A 229 5.28 8.88 42.02
C ARG A 229 3.86 8.44 42.38
N THR A 230 3.74 7.56 43.36
CA THR A 230 2.43 7.10 43.88
C THR A 230 2.07 7.77 45.20
N VAL A 231 0.78 7.79 45.53
CA VAL A 231 0.25 8.33 46.79
C VAL A 231 -0.52 7.26 47.58
N PRO A 232 -0.50 7.30 48.92
CA PRO A 232 -1.31 6.39 49.73
C PRO A 232 -2.78 6.80 49.70
N PHE A 233 -3.68 5.86 49.95
CA PHE A 233 -5.13 6.07 49.88
C PHE A 233 -5.66 7.05 50.94
N ASP A 234 -4.96 7.21 52.05
CA ASP A 234 -5.30 8.12 53.15
C ASP A 234 -4.68 9.52 53.01
N ILE A 235 -3.98 9.80 51.89
CA ILE A 235 -3.38 11.11 51.63
C ILE A 235 -4.41 12.23 51.78
N THR A 236 -3.99 13.34 52.40
CA THR A 236 -4.85 14.52 52.54
C THR A 236 -4.95 15.29 51.24
N VAL A 237 -6.00 16.11 51.11
CA VAL A 237 -6.15 17.04 49.99
C VAL A 237 -4.93 17.95 49.86
N ALA A 238 -4.48 18.54 50.96
CA ALA A 238 -3.25 19.34 51.00
C ALA A 238 -2.02 18.56 50.51
N GLY A 239 -1.89 17.29 50.90
CA GLY A 239 -0.77 16.45 50.44
C GLY A 239 -0.74 16.24 48.93
N VAL A 240 -1.91 16.12 48.27
CA VAL A 240 -1.98 16.03 46.81
C VAL A 240 -1.65 17.37 46.14
N GLU A 241 -2.10 18.49 46.72
CA GLU A 241 -1.75 19.84 46.25
C GLU A 241 -0.25 20.09 46.32
N ASP A 242 0.36 19.79 47.47
CA ASP A 242 1.80 19.95 47.71
C ASP A 242 2.60 19.07 46.74
N LEU A 243 2.18 17.82 46.53
CA LEU A 243 2.84 16.93 45.59
C LEU A 243 2.72 17.40 44.13
N CYS A 244 1.58 17.98 43.76
CA CYS A 244 1.39 18.60 42.46
C CYS A 244 2.33 19.80 42.28
N ALA A 245 2.50 20.62 43.33
CA ALA A 245 3.40 21.78 43.30
C ALA A 245 4.89 21.37 43.26
N GLU A 246 5.25 20.28 43.95
CA GLU A 246 6.62 19.74 43.99
C GLU A 246 7.01 19.08 42.66
N THR A 247 6.15 18.20 42.14
CA THR A 247 6.49 17.34 40.99
C THR A 247 6.07 17.92 39.64
N GLY A 248 5.12 18.86 39.62
CA GLY A 248 4.48 19.35 38.40
C GLY A 248 3.50 18.36 37.77
N TYR A 249 3.34 17.15 38.32
CA TYR A 249 2.42 16.16 37.77
C TYR A 249 0.97 16.44 38.20
N SER A 250 0.05 16.22 37.27
CA SER A 250 -1.39 16.41 37.49
C SER A 250 -2.15 15.14 37.90
N ARG A 251 -1.47 13.98 37.89
CA ARG A 251 -2.09 12.66 38.09
C ARG A 251 -1.16 11.74 38.86
N PHE A 252 -1.71 11.10 39.89
CA PHE A 252 -0.94 10.23 40.79
C PHE A 252 -1.65 8.89 40.97
N PRO A 253 -0.97 7.75 40.71
CA PRO A 253 -1.50 6.44 41.06
C PRO A 253 -1.65 6.30 42.58
N VAL A 254 -2.76 5.68 43.01
CA VAL A 254 -3.13 5.51 44.42
C VAL A 254 -2.89 4.08 44.86
N ARG A 255 -2.27 3.91 46.02
CA ARG A 255 -2.05 2.62 46.67
C ARG A 255 -2.82 2.48 47.97
N ASP A 256 -3.29 1.28 48.27
CA ASP A 256 -3.82 0.96 49.60
C ASP A 256 -2.70 0.63 50.60
N ALA A 257 -3.08 0.28 51.83
CA ALA A 257 -2.13 -0.07 52.90
C ALA A 257 -1.35 -1.38 52.62
N ASP A 258 -1.82 -2.23 51.70
CA ASP A 258 -1.14 -3.44 51.24
C ASP A 258 -0.26 -3.18 50.01
N GLU A 259 0.01 -1.90 49.67
CA GLU A 259 0.75 -1.44 48.49
C GLU A 259 0.09 -1.81 47.15
N ARG A 260 -1.20 -2.17 47.15
CA ARG A 260 -1.93 -2.54 45.93
C ARG A 260 -2.46 -1.31 45.22
N LEU A 261 -2.38 -1.34 43.88
CA LEU A 261 -2.83 -0.25 43.04
C LEU A 261 -4.37 -0.20 42.94
N MET A 262 -4.98 0.85 43.48
CA MET A 262 -6.44 1.01 43.56
C MET A 262 -7.02 1.77 42.37
N GLY A 263 -6.28 2.77 41.89
CA GLY A 263 -6.72 3.73 40.90
C GLY A 263 -5.72 4.86 40.75
N TYR A 264 -6.17 6.01 40.29
CA TYR A 264 -5.37 7.24 40.25
C TYR A 264 -6.25 8.45 40.57
N ILE A 265 -5.63 9.51 41.07
CA ILE A 265 -6.28 10.80 41.32
C ILE A 265 -5.82 11.79 40.28
N HIS A 266 -6.71 12.69 39.89
CA HIS A 266 -6.36 13.87 39.12
C HIS A 266 -6.45 15.10 40.03
N THR A 267 -5.43 15.95 40.04
CA THR A 267 -5.40 17.17 40.85
C THR A 267 -6.64 18.06 40.63
N LYS A 268 -7.21 18.07 39.42
CA LYS A 268 -8.45 18.80 39.12
C LYS A 268 -9.64 18.37 39.99
N ASP A 269 -9.73 17.10 40.36
CA ASP A 269 -10.80 16.59 41.21
C ASP A 269 -10.63 17.04 42.67
N VAL A 270 -9.39 17.32 43.07
CA VAL A 270 -9.04 17.84 44.40
C VAL A 270 -9.37 19.34 44.50
N LEU A 271 -9.08 20.12 43.45
CA LEU A 271 -9.41 21.55 43.38
C LEU A 271 -10.93 21.85 43.48
N GLY A 272 -11.78 20.84 43.24
CA GLY A 272 -13.24 20.98 43.38
C GLY A 272 -13.75 20.81 44.81
N LEU A 273 -12.89 20.43 45.77
CA LEU A 273 -13.27 20.21 47.16
C LEU A 273 -13.26 21.53 47.96
N PRO A 274 -14.15 21.67 48.96
CA PRO A 274 -14.17 22.85 49.80
C PRO A 274 -12.91 22.95 50.66
N GLU A 275 -12.49 24.17 51.00
CA GLU A 275 -11.29 24.45 51.80
C GLU A 275 -11.31 23.74 53.17
N THR A 276 -12.49 23.49 53.74
CA THR A 276 -12.67 22.75 55.00
C THR A 276 -12.27 21.27 54.91
N ALA A 277 -12.17 20.73 53.69
CA ALA A 277 -11.72 19.36 53.42
C ALA A 277 -10.20 19.28 53.20
N ARG A 278 -9.47 20.41 53.23
CA ARG A 278 -8.04 20.47 52.89
C ARG A 278 -7.15 19.56 53.74
N GLU A 279 -7.45 19.48 55.04
CA GLU A 279 -6.74 18.61 55.99
C GLU A 279 -7.32 17.20 56.08
N GLN A 280 -8.40 16.92 55.35
CA GLN A 280 -9.06 15.61 55.37
C GLN A 280 -8.47 14.71 54.29
N SER A 281 -8.51 13.39 54.54
CA SER A 281 -8.18 12.40 53.52
C SER A 281 -9.09 12.53 52.31
N ILE A 282 -8.53 12.25 51.14
CA ILE A 282 -9.26 12.25 49.87
C ILE A 282 -10.53 11.38 49.91
N PRO A 283 -11.67 11.84 49.37
CA PRO A 283 -12.85 11.00 49.25
C PRO A 283 -12.60 9.80 48.32
N PRO A 284 -13.03 8.57 48.67
CA PRO A 284 -12.88 7.41 47.79
C PRO A 284 -13.53 7.59 46.40
N ALA A 285 -14.56 8.45 46.31
CA ALA A 285 -15.29 8.74 45.10
C ALA A 285 -14.48 9.48 44.02
N ILE A 286 -13.40 10.19 44.39
CA ILE A 286 -12.55 10.91 43.43
C ILE A 286 -11.42 10.03 42.86
N VAL A 287 -11.25 8.81 43.39
CA VAL A 287 -10.27 7.84 42.88
C VAL A 287 -10.80 7.24 41.57
N ARG A 288 -10.15 7.57 40.46
CA ARG A 288 -10.50 7.10 39.12
C ARG A 288 -9.91 5.71 38.87
N ARG A 289 -10.64 4.89 38.12
CA ARG A 289 -10.19 3.54 37.73
C ARG A 289 -9.30 3.60 36.49
N PHE A 290 -8.28 2.75 36.46
CA PHE A 290 -7.48 2.52 35.26
C PHE A 290 -8.31 1.87 34.14
N ALA A 291 -8.02 2.27 32.90
CA ALA A 291 -8.32 1.41 31.76
C ALA A 291 -7.43 0.15 31.80
N ARG A 292 -7.73 -0.83 30.96
CA ARG A 292 -6.93 -2.05 30.81
C ARG A 292 -6.71 -2.30 29.34
N VAL A 293 -5.46 -2.53 28.97
CA VAL A 293 -5.01 -2.79 27.59
C VAL A 293 -4.00 -3.94 27.60
N ALA A 294 -3.90 -4.66 26.49
CA ALA A 294 -2.84 -5.66 26.32
C ALA A 294 -1.54 -4.99 25.86
N PRO A 295 -0.35 -5.55 26.16
CA PRO A 295 0.93 -5.03 25.67
C PRO A 295 0.96 -4.87 24.15
N GLU A 296 0.32 -5.80 23.43
CA GLU A 296 0.29 -5.87 21.97
C GLU A 296 -0.80 -4.98 21.35
N ASP A 297 -1.63 -4.33 22.16
CA ASP A 297 -2.68 -3.45 21.65
C ASP A 297 -2.05 -2.26 20.93
N LYS A 298 -2.44 -2.06 19.66
CA LYS A 298 -2.02 -0.89 18.87
C LYS A 298 -2.46 0.40 19.54
N LEU A 299 -1.64 1.45 19.47
CA LEU A 299 -1.93 2.72 20.13
C LEU A 299 -3.31 3.29 19.76
N ARG A 300 -3.75 3.15 18.49
CA ARG A 300 -5.11 3.53 18.07
C ARG A 300 -6.22 2.85 18.89
N LYS A 301 -6.05 1.57 19.22
CA LYS A 301 -6.99 0.82 20.08
C LYS A 301 -6.87 1.28 21.54
N VAL A 302 -5.65 1.55 22.02
CA VAL A 302 -5.38 2.09 23.36
C VAL A 302 -6.10 3.42 23.55
N THR A 303 -5.88 4.41 22.67
CA THR A 303 -6.54 5.73 22.70
C THR A 303 -8.05 5.59 22.75
N ARG A 304 -8.63 4.75 21.88
CA ARG A 304 -10.09 4.52 21.85
C ARG A 304 -10.61 3.90 23.15
N THR A 305 -9.88 2.95 23.72
CA THR A 305 -10.24 2.30 24.98
C THR A 305 -10.20 3.27 26.15
N MET A 306 -9.19 4.13 26.21
CA MET A 306 -9.00 5.16 27.22
C MET A 306 -10.06 6.25 27.12
N GLN A 307 -10.33 6.76 25.91
CA GLN A 307 -11.37 7.75 25.63
C GLN A 307 -12.77 7.23 25.99
N ALA A 308 -13.12 6.00 25.59
CA ALA A 308 -14.42 5.41 25.89
C ALA A 308 -14.66 5.23 27.40
N LYS A 309 -13.59 5.03 28.17
CA LYS A 309 -13.65 4.90 29.64
C LYS A 309 -13.46 6.23 30.37
N GLY A 310 -13.14 7.32 29.67
CA GLY A 310 -12.73 8.59 30.28
C GLY A 310 -11.50 8.46 31.19
N ALA A 311 -10.64 7.47 30.91
CA ALA A 311 -9.47 7.14 31.73
C ALA A 311 -8.21 7.71 31.07
N HIS A 312 -7.38 8.38 31.88
CA HIS A 312 -6.11 8.97 31.43
C HIS A 312 -4.92 8.06 31.74
N PHE A 313 -5.10 7.06 32.61
CA PHE A 313 -4.14 5.98 32.80
C PHE A 313 -4.76 4.63 32.46
N ALA A 314 -3.99 3.78 31.80
CA ALA A 314 -4.32 2.40 31.51
C ALA A 314 -3.26 1.46 32.08
N LEU A 315 -3.69 0.34 32.67
CA LEU A 315 -2.79 -0.75 33.04
C LEU A 315 -2.53 -1.63 31.82
N VAL A 316 -1.26 -1.94 31.58
CA VAL A 316 -0.82 -2.83 30.51
C VAL A 316 -0.70 -4.25 31.06
N GLY A 317 -1.36 -5.19 30.41
CA GLY A 317 -1.33 -6.62 30.77
C GLY A 317 -2.33 -7.04 31.86
N GLN A 318 -2.21 -8.30 32.28
CA GLN A 318 -3.03 -8.87 33.34
C GLN A 318 -2.39 -8.61 34.71
N VAL A 319 -2.60 -7.42 35.27
CA VAL A 319 -2.42 -7.24 36.71
C VAL A 319 -3.59 -7.94 37.39
N ALA A 320 -3.33 -9.16 37.88
CA ALA A 320 -4.27 -9.91 38.70
C ALA A 320 -4.57 -9.11 39.97
N ARG A 321 -5.85 -8.94 40.30
CA ARG A 321 -6.33 -8.14 41.46
C ARG A 321 -5.80 -8.63 42.82
N ASP A 322 -5.14 -9.79 42.86
CA ASP A 322 -4.88 -10.54 44.10
C ASP A 322 -3.40 -10.87 44.33
N SER A 323 -2.51 -10.49 43.41
CA SER A 323 -1.08 -10.78 43.55
C SER A 323 -0.37 -9.60 44.19
N ARG A 324 0.53 -9.89 45.14
CA ARG A 324 1.67 -9.02 45.50
C ARG A 324 2.58 -8.92 44.28
N THR A 325 2.10 -8.30 43.20
CA THR A 325 2.92 -8.03 42.01
C THR A 325 3.95 -7.01 42.42
N SER A 326 5.23 -7.38 42.32
CA SER A 326 6.33 -6.44 42.49
C SER A 326 6.15 -5.26 41.55
N ASP A 327 6.47 -4.06 42.01
CA ASP A 327 6.35 -2.81 41.24
C ASP A 327 7.03 -2.87 39.87
N GLU A 328 8.05 -3.70 39.72
CA GLU A 328 8.79 -3.96 38.48
C GLU A 328 7.95 -4.62 37.38
N SER A 329 6.81 -5.24 37.73
CA SER A 329 5.96 -5.98 36.78
C SER A 329 4.70 -5.21 36.35
N VAL A 330 4.48 -4.02 36.91
CA VAL A 330 3.31 -3.20 36.63
C VAL A 330 3.67 -2.07 35.68
N PHE A 331 2.98 -2.02 34.55
CA PHE A 331 3.19 -1.02 33.52
C PHE A 331 1.91 -0.19 33.32
N ILE A 332 2.08 1.12 33.25
CA ILE A 332 1.01 2.09 33.03
C ILE A 332 1.27 2.83 31.73
N VAL A 333 0.20 3.13 30.99
CA VAL A 333 0.24 4.02 29.83
C VAL A 333 -0.58 5.26 30.15
N ALA A 334 0.00 6.44 29.94
CA ALA A 334 -0.71 7.71 29.99
C ALA A 334 -1.32 8.06 28.64
N LEU A 335 -2.50 8.68 28.65
CA LEU A 335 -3.16 9.11 27.43
C LEU A 335 -2.32 10.19 26.74
N GLU A 336 -1.66 11.03 27.54
CA GLU A 336 -0.78 12.09 27.09
C GLU A 336 0.41 11.51 26.29
N ASP A 337 1.12 10.52 26.82
CA ASP A 337 2.24 9.85 26.12
C ASP A 337 1.78 9.16 24.82
N VAL A 338 0.58 8.58 24.82
CA VAL A 338 0.00 7.99 23.60
C VAL A 338 -0.29 9.07 22.55
N LEU A 339 -0.77 10.25 22.97
CA LEU A 339 -1.03 11.36 22.05
C LEU A 339 0.26 12.02 21.58
N GLU A 340 1.29 12.08 22.42
CA GLU A 340 2.61 12.59 22.06
C GLU A 340 3.22 11.84 20.88
N GLU A 341 2.96 10.54 20.75
CA GLU A 341 3.37 9.76 19.58
C GLU A 341 2.71 10.22 18.25
N LEU A 342 1.58 10.91 18.31
CA LEU A 342 0.92 11.51 17.14
C LEU A 342 1.40 12.93 16.87
N VAL A 343 1.47 13.77 17.91
CA VAL A 343 1.70 15.22 17.78
C VAL A 343 3.14 15.65 18.02
N GLY A 344 3.99 14.77 18.55
CA GLY A 344 5.29 15.10 19.13
C GLY A 344 5.15 15.89 20.44
N GLU A 345 6.29 16.26 21.03
CA GLU A 345 6.32 17.11 22.23
C GLU A 345 5.56 18.42 21.96
N VAL A 346 4.40 18.57 22.61
CA VAL A 346 3.73 19.86 22.71
C VAL A 346 4.47 20.62 23.79
N ARG A 347 5.30 21.60 23.40
CA ARG A 347 5.95 22.52 24.33
C ARG A 347 4.89 23.07 25.28
N ASP A 348 4.93 22.62 26.52
CA ASP A 348 4.00 23.06 27.54
C ASP A 348 4.30 24.53 27.84
N ALA A 349 3.37 25.43 27.52
CA ALA A 349 3.54 26.87 27.68
C ALA A 349 3.81 27.28 29.14
N THR A 350 3.62 26.36 30.08
CA THR A 350 3.85 26.50 31.52
C THR A 350 5.14 25.87 32.05
N SER A 351 5.91 25.16 31.22
CA SER A 351 7.20 24.59 31.63
C SER A 351 8.26 25.70 31.73
N LYS A 352 8.88 25.84 32.90
CA LYS A 352 10.08 26.70 33.02
C LYS A 352 11.18 26.10 32.13
N PRO A 353 11.94 26.92 31.39
CA PRO A 353 13.09 26.42 30.64
C PRO A 353 14.04 25.72 31.62
N ALA A 354 14.39 24.47 31.33
CA ALA A 354 15.55 23.88 31.97
C ALA A 354 16.76 24.75 31.64
N GLU A 355 17.44 25.29 32.65
CA GLU A 355 18.72 25.95 32.45
C GLU A 355 19.70 24.91 31.90
N ASP A 356 20.01 25.04 30.62
CA ASP A 356 21.05 24.25 29.95
C ASP A 356 22.41 24.67 30.52
N GLY A 357 22.81 23.97 31.59
CA GLY A 357 24.11 24.09 32.21
C GLY A 357 25.17 23.36 31.40
N SER A 358 25.51 23.87 30.21
CA SER A 358 26.76 23.50 29.54
C SER A 358 27.28 24.61 28.62
N GLN A 359 27.95 25.58 29.23
CA GLN A 359 29.04 26.31 28.59
C GLN A 359 30.32 26.08 29.41
N ALA A 360 31.21 25.25 28.88
CA ALA A 360 32.66 25.34 29.07
C ALA A 360 33.36 24.52 27.98
#